data_AF-A0A7X5F3U3-F1
#
_entry.id   AF-A0A7X5F3U3-F1
#
_cell.length_a   1.000
_cell.length_b   1.000
_cell.length_c   1.000
_cell.angle_alpha   90.00
_cell.angle_beta   90.00
_cell.angle_gamma   90.00
#
_symmetry.space_group_name_H-M   'P 1'
#
loop_
_entity.id
_entity.type
_entity.pdbx_description
1 polymer ?
#
loop_
_entity_poly.entity_id
_entity_poly.type
_entity_poly.pdbx_seq_one_letter_code
_entity_poly.pdbx_strand_id
1 'polypeptide(L)' 'MKKRAALIPQADATRLFRAARAAGYGSARITVRPDGTIEVEASETPAERPTQDSNSWDEVLR' A
#
# COMPACT_ATOMS: atom_id res chain seq x y z
N MET A 1 -19.31 13.52 13.04
CA MET A 1 -17.86 13.82 13.16
C MET A 1 -17.19 13.53 11.82
N LYS A 2 -16.45 14.47 11.23
CA LYS A 2 -15.66 14.20 10.02
C LYS A 2 -14.61 13.14 10.37
N LYS A 3 -14.63 11.98 9.71
CA LYS A 3 -13.59 10.95 9.91
C LYS A 3 -12.26 11.55 9.46
N ARG A 4 -11.34 11.76 10.40
CA ARG A 4 -9.97 12.20 10.08
C ARG A 4 -9.31 11.06 9.30
N ALA A 5 -8.65 11.39 8.19
CA ALA A 5 -7.82 10.43 7.49
C ALA A 5 -6.78 9.86 8.47
N ALA A 6 -6.67 8.52 8.52
CA ALA A 6 -5.62 7.88 9.30
C ALA A 6 -4.28 8.14 8.64
N LEU A 7 -3.29 8.50 9.46
CA LEU A 7 -1.95 8.84 9.01
C LEU A 7 -0.97 7.84 9.61
N ILE A 8 -0.04 7.36 8.78
CA ILE A 8 1.10 6.58 9.22
C ILE A 8 2.38 7.41 9.05
N PRO A 9 3.26 7.48 10.06
CA PRO A 9 4.57 8.09 9.89
C PRO A 9 5.38 7.36 8.80
N GLN A 10 6.10 8.13 7.99
CA GLN A 10 6.99 7.56 6.96
C GLN A 10 8.00 6.57 7.55
N ALA A 11 8.50 6.85 8.76
CA ALA A 11 9.44 5.98 9.47
C ALA A 11 8.84 4.59 9.75
N ASP A 12 7.55 4.54 10.14
CA ASP A 12 6.88 3.29 10.48
C ASP A 12 6.55 2.49 9.21
N ALA A 13 6.06 3.16 8.17
CA ALA A 13 5.89 2.53 6.85
C ALA A 13 7.21 1.92 6.36
N THR A 14 8.32 2.66 6.48
CA THR A 14 9.65 2.17 6.08
C THR A 14 10.08 0.95 6.89
N ARG A 15 9.87 0.95 8.22
CA ARG A 15 10.18 -0.20 9.07
C ARG A 15 9.38 -1.42 8.67
N LEU A 16 8.12 -1.23 8.31
CA LEU A 16 7.23 -2.30 7.92
C LEU A 16 7.65 -2.96 6.60
N PHE A 17 7.96 -2.17 5.57
CA PHE A 17 8.48 -2.70 4.31
C PHE A 17 9.82 -3.43 4.49
N ARG A 18 10.69 -2.93 5.37
CA ARG A 18 11.95 -3.62 5.71
C ARG A 18 11.70 -4.96 6.39
N ALA A 19 10.76 -5.00 7.34
CA ALA A 19 10.40 -6.23 8.03
C ALA A 19 9.80 -7.27 7.06
N ALA A 20 8.90 -6.85 6.17
CA ALA A 20 8.32 -7.73 5.15
C ALA A 20 9.39 -8.32 4.23
N ARG A 21 10.34 -7.50 3.76
CA ARG A 21 11.47 -7.96 2.95
C ARG A 21 12.39 -8.91 3.73
N ALA A 22 12.67 -8.61 4.99
CA ALA A 22 13.50 -9.47 5.84
C ALA A 22 12.84 -10.82 6.14
N ALA A 23 11.51 -10.86 6.22
CA ALA A 23 10.71 -12.08 6.37
C ALA A 23 10.58 -12.89 5.06
N GLY A 24 11.10 -12.40 3.94
CA GLY A 24 11.10 -13.13 2.66
C GLY A 24 9.87 -12.90 1.78
N TYR A 25 9.00 -11.94 2.12
CA TYR A 25 7.86 -11.60 1.27
C TYR A 25 8.32 -10.81 0.03
N GLY A 26 7.74 -11.16 -1.12
CA GLY A 26 8.07 -10.56 -2.41
C GLY A 26 7.41 -9.19 -2.63
N SER A 27 6.28 -8.94 -1.99
CA SER A 27 5.63 -7.64 -1.99
C SER A 27 4.93 -7.34 -0.67
N ALA A 28 4.77 -6.06 -0.36
CA ALA A 28 3.97 -5.59 0.76
C ALA A 28 3.19 -4.33 0.38
N ARG A 29 2.01 -4.15 0.98
CA ARG A 29 1.06 -3.07 0.69
C ARG A 29 0.51 -2.49 2.00
N ILE A 30 0.35 -1.17 2.02
CA ILE A 30 -0.31 -0.45 3.10
C ILE A 30 -1.55 0.21 2.52
N THR A 31 -2.72 -0.06 3.12
CA THR A 31 -4.01 0.48 2.70
C THR A 31 -4.62 1.29 3.84
N VAL A 32 -4.98 2.55 3.57
CA VAL A 32 -5.72 3.38 4.54
C VAL A 32 -7.20 3.32 4.19
N ARG A 33 -8.00 2.73 5.07
CA ARG A 33 -9.44 2.62 4.87
C ARG A 33 -10.18 3.91 5.27
N PRO A 34 -11.36 4.19 4.66
CA PRO A 34 -12.17 5.37 4.99
C PRO A 34 -12.69 5.42 6.43
N ASP A 35 -12.69 4.27 7.13
CA ASP A 35 -13.05 4.17 8.54
C ASP A 35 -11.90 4.54 9.50
N GLY A 36 -10.69 4.78 8.96
CA GLY A 36 -9.50 5.10 9.73
C GLY A 36 -8.63 3.88 10.06
N THR A 37 -9.00 2.69 9.59
CA THR A 37 -8.17 1.48 9.77
C THR A 37 -6.99 1.51 8.80
N ILE A 38 -5.81 1.16 9.29
CA ILE A 38 -4.62 0.95 8.46
C ILE A 38 -4.41 -0.55 8.35
N GLU A 39 -4.50 -1.07 7.12
CA GLU A 39 -4.26 -2.47 6.81
C GLU A 39 -2.90 -2.65 6.16
N VAL A 40 -2.24 -3.74 6.52
CA VAL A 40 -0.91 -4.09 6.04
C VAL A 40 -0.95 -5.53 5.57
N GLU A 41 -0.58 -5.74 4.32
CA GLU A 41 -0.54 -7.05 3.70
C GLU A 41 0.87 -7.30 3.17
N ALA A 42 1.38 -8.51 3.40
CA ALA A 42 2.61 -8.99 2.80
C ALA A 42 2.30 -10.30 2.08
N SER A 43 2.76 -10.44 0.85
CA SER A 43 2.46 -11.59 0.01
C SER A 43 3.73 -12.24 -0.53
N GLU A 44 3.67 -13.56 -0.66
CA GLU A 44 4.66 -14.40 -1.31
C GLU A 44 4.50 -14.34 -2.84
N THR A 45 4.35 -13.14 -3.42
CA THR A 45 4.25 -13.03 -4.88
C THR A 45 5.66 -13.21 -5.48
N PRO A 46 5.86 -14.06 -6.50
CA PRO A 46 7.05 -13.97 -7.33
C PRO A 46 7.05 -12.57 -7.96
N ALA A 47 8.18 -11.86 -7.89
CA ALA A 47 8.32 -10.46 -8.29
C ALA A 47 7.56 -10.13 -9.59
N GLU A 48 6.33 -9.65 -9.46
CA GLU A 48 5.52 -9.26 -10.60
C GLU A 48 5.99 -7.86 -11.00
N ARG A 49 6.37 -7.74 -12.28
CA ARG A 49 6.90 -6.51 -12.89
C ARG A 49 6.02 -5.32 -12.51
N PRO A 50 6.61 -4.12 -12.36
CA PRO A 50 5.84 -2.93 -12.04
C PRO A 50 4.76 -2.76 -13.10
N THR A 51 3.50 -2.86 -12.68
CA THR A 51 2.35 -2.48 -13.49
C THR A 51 2.53 -1.01 -13.80
N GLN A 52 3.01 -0.75 -15.03
CA GLN A 52 3.04 0.56 -15.63
C GLN A 52 1.64 1.16 -15.53
N ASP A 53 1.56 2.32 -14.90
CA ASP A 53 0.37 3.13 -14.68
C ASP A 53 -0.55 3.14 -15.91
N SER A 54 -1.68 2.43 -15.83
CA SER A 54 -2.89 2.81 -16.56
C SER A 54 -3.90 3.28 -15.52
N ASN A 55 -3.78 4.55 -15.12
CA ASN A 55 -4.84 5.24 -14.39
C ASN A 55 -6.15 5.10 -15.18
N SER A 56 -7.10 4.30 -14.69
CA SER A 56 -8.41 4.10 -15.33
C SER A 56 -9.29 5.36 -15.33
N TRP A 57 -8.81 6.47 -14.77
CA TRP A 57 -9.52 7.75 -14.70
C TRP A 57 -9.31 8.62 -15.94
N ASP A 58 -8.25 8.40 -16.74
CA ASP A 58 -8.02 9.12 -17.99
C ASP A 58 -9.04 8.75 -19.09
N GLU A 59 -9.68 7.58 -18.98
CA GLU A 59 -10.68 7.12 -19.96
C GLU A 59 -12.05 7.80 -19.78
N VAL A 60 -12.35 8.33 -18.59
CA VAL A 60 -13.65 8.96 -18.27
C VAL A 60 -13.70 10.45 -18.63
N LEU A 61 -12.54 11.09 -18.81
CA LEU A 61 -12.43 12.54 -19.07
C LEU A 61 -12.21 12.89 -20.54
N ARG A 62 -12.36 11.93 -21.47
CA ARG A 62 -12.23 12.15 -22.91
C ARG A 62 -13.57 12.32 -23.62
#